data_AF-A0A2X2XJS6-F1
#
_entry.id   AF-A0A2X2XJS6-F1
#
_cell.length_a   1.000
_cell.length_b   1.000
_cell.length_c   1.000
_cell.angle_alpha   90.00
_cell.angle_beta   90.00
_cell.angle_gamma   90.00
#
_symmetry.space_group_name_H-M   'P 1'
#
loop_
_entity.id
_entity.type
_entity.pdbx_description
1 polymer ?
#
loop_
_entity_poly.entity_id
_entity_poly.type
_entity_poly.pdbx_seq_one_letter_code
_entity_poly.pdbx_strand_id
1 'polypeptide(L)'
;MVFPYRALIAGNEQVGFDLVKACKDACAAANVLLKVIIETGELKEEALIRKASEISIKAGADFIKTSTGKVPVNATPGKRTHHDGSDPRYGVFPKPLVSKPAGGVRTAEDAQQFLAIADELFWC
;
A
#
# COMPACT_ATOMS: atom_id res chain seq x y z
N MET A 1 5.89 5.80 -6.95
CA MET A 1 7.10 6.05 -6.13
C MET A 1 7.33 4.93 -5.11
N VAL A 2 8.49 4.88 -4.46
CA VAL A 2 8.77 4.02 -3.29
C VAL A 2 8.67 4.88 -2.02
N PHE A 3 7.90 4.42 -1.05
CA PHE A 3 7.73 5.05 0.25
C PHE A 3 9.05 4.98 1.04
N PRO A 4 9.42 5.99 1.84
CA PRO A 4 10.67 5.98 2.60
C PRO A 4 10.53 5.08 3.85
N TYR A 5 10.31 3.78 3.65
CA TYR A 5 9.99 2.81 4.70
C TYR A 5 11.04 2.72 5.80
N ARG A 6 12.33 2.96 5.49
CA ARG A 6 13.40 3.02 6.50
C ARG A 6 13.24 4.19 7.46
N ALA A 7 12.76 5.33 6.97
CA ALA A 7 12.51 6.49 7.81
C ALA A 7 11.32 6.22 8.75
N LEU A 8 10.29 5.53 8.25
CA LEU A 8 9.17 5.08 9.08
C LEU A 8 9.61 4.08 10.17
N ILE A 9 10.45 3.10 9.82
CA ILE A 9 11.05 2.16 10.79
C ILE A 9 11.82 2.93 11.88
N ALA A 10 12.50 4.02 11.50
CA ALA A 10 13.19 4.92 12.43
C ALA A 10 12.28 5.91 13.17
N GLY A 11 10.95 5.80 13.02
CA GLY A 11 9.96 6.64 13.71
C GLY A 11 9.62 7.97 13.03
N ASN A 12 10.18 8.26 11.85
CA ASN A 12 9.87 9.47 11.09
C ASN A 12 8.70 9.24 10.14
N GLU A 13 7.48 9.42 10.66
CA GLU A 13 6.25 9.32 9.87
C GLU A 13 6.08 10.49 8.89
N GLN A 14 6.50 11.69 9.31
CA GLN A 14 6.24 12.94 8.58
C GLN A 14 6.90 12.97 7.20
N VAL A 15 8.15 12.51 7.09
CA VAL A 15 8.84 12.46 5.79
C VAL A 15 8.15 11.54 4.80
N GLY A 16 7.48 10.49 5.28
CA GLY A 16 6.66 9.61 4.46
C GLY A 16 5.45 10.34 3.88
N PHE A 17 4.76 11.13 4.70
CA PHE A 17 3.62 11.94 4.27
C PHE A 17 4.05 12.99 3.24
N ASP A 18 5.07 13.79 3.57
CA ASP A 18 5.51 14.92 2.74
C ASP A 18 5.97 14.45 1.36
N LEU A 19 6.72 13.35 1.30
CA LEU A 19 7.21 12.81 0.03
C LEU A 19 6.06 12.31 -0.85
N VAL A 20 5.09 11.58 -0.28
CA VAL A 20 3.94 11.08 -1.04
C VAL A 20 3.08 12.26 -1.51
N LYS A 21 2.86 13.25 -0.65
CA LYS A 21 2.05 14.43 -0.98
C LYS A 21 2.67 15.24 -2.11
N ALA A 22 3.96 15.53 -2.04
CA ALA A 22 4.68 16.22 -3.11
C ALA A 22 4.61 15.46 -4.45
N CYS A 23 4.78 14.13 -4.41
CA CYS A 23 4.62 13.29 -5.61
C CYS A 23 3.19 13.31 -6.14
N LYS A 24 2.18 13.30 -5.26
CA LYS A 24 0.78 13.33 -5.65
C LYS A 24 0.42 14.65 -6.32
N ASP A 25 0.89 15.77 -5.78
CA ASP A 25 0.62 17.10 -6.34
C ASP A 25 1.23 17.22 -7.76
N ALA A 26 2.46 16.71 -7.95
CA ALA A 26 3.10 16.65 -9.27
C ALA A 26 2.32 15.75 -10.25
N CYS A 27 1.87 14.58 -9.81
CA CYS A 27 1.07 13.67 -10.64
C CYS A 27 -0.31 14.26 -10.98
N ALA A 28 -0.98 14.90 -10.02
CA ALA A 28 -2.31 15.49 -10.20
C ALA A 28 -2.28 16.64 -11.21
N ALA A 29 -1.26 17.50 -11.18
CA ALA A 29 -1.07 18.56 -12.15
C ALA A 29 -0.96 18.05 -13.60
N ALA A 30 -0.52 16.81 -13.79
CA ALA A 30 -0.39 16.14 -15.08
C ALA A 30 -1.52 15.13 -15.36
N ASN A 31 -2.55 15.04 -14.52
CA ASN A 31 -3.62 14.03 -14.59
C ASN A 31 -3.10 12.58 -14.62
N VAL A 32 -2.08 12.28 -13.82
CA VAL A 32 -1.44 10.96 -13.69
C VAL A 32 -1.82 10.32 -12.35
N LEU A 33 -2.07 9.01 -12.35
CA LEU A 33 -2.31 8.24 -11.13
C LEU A 33 -1.00 7.90 -10.41
N LEU A 34 -0.98 8.07 -9.08
CA LEU A 34 0.14 7.77 -8.22
C LEU A 34 -0.06 6.43 -7.50
N LYS A 35 0.84 5.49 -7.78
CA LYS A 35 1.06 4.30 -6.95
C LYS A 35 2.22 4.51 -5.97
N VAL A 36 2.03 4.12 -4.72
CA VAL A 36 3.05 4.16 -3.66
C VAL A 36 3.45 2.74 -3.27
N ILE A 37 4.73 2.40 -3.37
CA ILE A 37 5.27 1.11 -2.96
C ILE A 37 5.73 1.19 -1.52
N ILE A 38 5.10 0.47 -0.60
CA ILE A 38 5.43 0.53 0.84
C ILE A 38 6.50 -0.47 1.28
N GLU A 39 6.86 -1.42 0.42
CA GLU A 39 7.87 -2.45 0.66
C GLU A 39 7.53 -3.34 1.87
N THR A 40 6.39 -4.01 1.80
CA THR A 40 5.84 -4.84 2.89
C THR A 40 6.80 -5.92 3.41
N GLY A 41 7.67 -6.43 2.54
CA GLY A 41 8.71 -7.40 2.93
C GLY A 41 9.77 -6.82 3.87
N GLU A 42 10.07 -5.53 3.75
CA GLU A 42 11.05 -4.83 4.59
C GLU A 42 10.42 -4.27 5.86
N LEU A 43 9.16 -3.79 5.79
CA LEU A 43 8.42 -3.30 6.96
C LEU A 43 8.16 -4.42 7.98
N LYS A 44 7.94 -5.66 7.50
CA LYS A 44 7.74 -6.91 8.27
C LYS A 44 6.52 -6.92 9.19
N GLU A 45 6.42 -5.97 10.11
CA GLU A 45 5.39 -5.85 11.12
C GLU A 45 4.07 -5.33 10.55
N GLU A 46 2.94 -5.92 10.94
CA GLU A 46 1.60 -5.50 10.49
C GLU A 46 1.31 -4.04 10.88
N ALA A 47 1.75 -3.61 12.07
CA ALA A 47 1.60 -2.23 12.52
C ALA A 47 2.31 -1.23 11.61
N LEU A 48 3.51 -1.56 11.13
CA LEU A 48 4.28 -0.70 10.23
C LEU A 48 3.71 -0.70 8.81
N ILE A 49 3.28 -1.87 8.32
CA ILE A 49 2.59 -1.99 7.02
C ILE A 49 1.32 -1.13 7.01
N ARG A 50 0.50 -1.28 8.06
CA ARG A 50 -0.69 -0.48 8.26
C ARG A 50 -0.37 1.01 8.29
N LYS A 51 0.63 1.42 9.08
CA LYS A 51 1.01 2.82 9.21
C LYS A 51 1.49 3.42 7.88
N ALA A 52 2.32 2.70 7.12
CA ALA A 52 2.78 3.15 5.81
C ALA A 52 1.62 3.34 4.82
N SER A 53 0.66 2.40 4.81
CA SER A 53 -0.55 2.52 4.00
C SER A 53 -1.39 3.73 4.40
N GLU A 54 -1.67 3.92 5.70
CA GLU A 54 -2.45 5.06 6.20
C GLU A 54 -1.80 6.41 5.85
N ILE A 55 -0.49 6.55 6.05
CA ILE A 55 0.25 7.76 5.68
C ILE A 55 0.11 8.03 4.19
N SER A 56 0.31 7.01 3.36
CA SER A 56 0.27 7.12 1.91
C SER A 56 -1.12 7.50 1.39
N ILE A 57 -2.18 6.95 1.99
CA ILE A 57 -3.57 7.27 1.61
C ILE A 57 -3.92 8.70 2.03
N LYS A 58 -3.59 9.09 3.26
CA LYS A 58 -3.80 10.47 3.75
C LYS A 58 -3.06 11.49 2.88
N ALA A 59 -1.89 11.13 2.35
CA ALA A 59 -1.12 11.96 1.43
C ALA A 59 -1.65 11.94 -0.03
N GLY A 60 -2.64 11.11 -0.34
CA GLY A 60 -3.38 11.11 -1.60
C GLY A 60 -2.97 10.05 -2.62
N ALA A 61 -2.33 8.95 -2.20
CA ALA A 61 -2.03 7.82 -3.09
C ALA A 61 -3.31 7.25 -3.74
N ASP A 62 -3.24 6.94 -5.04
CA ASP A 62 -4.34 6.27 -5.76
C ASP A 62 -4.26 4.74 -5.65
N PHE A 63 -3.05 4.21 -5.47
CA PHE A 63 -2.80 2.78 -5.26
C PHE A 63 -1.71 2.57 -4.21
N ILE A 64 -1.87 1.54 -3.38
CA ILE A 64 -0.78 0.99 -2.57
C ILE A 64 -0.26 -0.26 -3.23
N LYS A 65 1.06 -0.30 -3.43
CA LYS A 65 1.76 -1.43 -4.01
C LYS A 65 2.59 -2.09 -2.90
N THR A 66 2.50 -3.41 -2.82
CA THR A 66 3.19 -4.21 -1.80
C THR A 66 4.71 -4.01 -1.86
N SER A 67 5.32 -4.37 -3.00
CA SER A 67 6.78 -4.46 -3.09
C SER A 67 7.35 -3.94 -4.41
N THR A 68 8.66 -3.67 -4.43
CA THR A 68 9.40 -3.30 -5.63
C THR A 68 9.68 -4.49 -6.53
N GLY A 69 9.74 -5.71 -5.99
CA GLY A 69 10.26 -6.90 -6.68
C GLY A 69 11.78 -7.06 -6.55
N LYS A 70 12.44 -6.21 -5.75
CA LYS A 70 13.91 -6.17 -5.62
C LYS A 70 14.43 -6.61 -4.25
N VAL A 71 13.54 -6.98 -3.34
CA VAL A 71 13.86 -7.45 -1.98
C VAL A 71 13.55 -8.95 -1.86
N PRO A 72 14.12 -9.67 -0.87
CA PRO A 72 13.94 -11.12 -0.75
C PRO A 72 12.48 -11.55 -0.53
N VAL A 73 11.75 -10.82 0.30
CA VAL A 73 10.32 -11.05 0.58
C VAL A 73 9.51 -9.99 -0.14
N ASN A 74 8.55 -10.39 -0.98
CA ASN A 74 7.72 -9.47 -1.74
C ASN A 74 6.24 -9.60 -1.36
N ALA A 75 5.32 -9.69 -2.32
CA ALA A 75 3.92 -9.91 -2.05
C ALA A 75 3.74 -11.24 -1.30
N THR A 76 3.00 -11.20 -0.18
CA THR A 76 2.66 -12.37 0.61
C THR A 76 1.16 -12.31 0.87
N PRO A 77 0.40 -13.35 0.49
CA PRO A 77 -1.02 -13.44 0.84
C PRO A 77 -1.23 -13.24 2.34
N GLY A 78 -2.29 -12.52 2.72
CA GLY A 78 -2.62 -12.24 4.13
C GLY A 78 -1.89 -11.05 4.78
N LYS A 79 -0.80 -10.53 4.21
CA LYS A 79 -0.23 -9.24 4.68
C LYS A 79 -1.12 -8.09 4.21
N ARG A 80 -1.98 -7.61 5.11
CA ARG A 80 -2.99 -6.58 4.81
C ARG A 80 -2.34 -5.24 4.49
N THR A 81 -2.31 -4.92 3.19
CA THR A 81 -2.12 -3.54 2.68
C THR A 81 -3.43 -2.83 2.41
N HIS A 82 -4.55 -3.51 2.68
CA HIS A 82 -5.90 -3.05 2.39
C HIS A 82 -6.54 -2.49 3.65
N HIS A 83 -7.43 -1.52 3.45
CA HIS A 83 -8.25 -0.95 4.49
C HIS A 83 -9.70 -1.28 4.17
N ASP A 84 -10.34 -2.01 5.07
CA ASP A 84 -11.79 -2.12 5.09
C ASP A 84 -12.35 -0.75 5.50
N GLY A 85 -13.11 -0.12 4.61
CA GLY A 85 -13.73 1.19 4.85
C GLY A 85 -14.80 1.16 5.94
N SER A 86 -15.26 -0.03 6.35
CA SER A 86 -16.21 -0.22 7.45
C SER A 86 -15.53 -0.39 8.81
N ASP A 87 -14.22 -0.66 8.85
CA ASP A 87 -13.50 -0.80 10.11
C ASP A 87 -13.18 0.59 10.69
N PRO A 88 -13.75 0.92 11.88
CA PRO A 88 -13.66 2.26 12.47
C PRO A 88 -12.22 2.66 12.83
N ARG A 89 -11.28 1.70 12.86
CA ARG A 89 -9.86 1.96 13.10
C ARG A 89 -9.18 2.64 11.91
N TYR A 90 -9.75 2.57 10.70
CA TYR A 90 -9.14 3.12 9.49
C TYR A 90 -9.69 4.49 9.09
N GLY A 91 -10.81 4.92 9.67
CA GLY A 91 -11.49 6.15 9.27
C GLY A 91 -12.16 6.03 7.90
N VAL A 92 -13.08 6.95 7.60
CA VAL A 92 -13.81 6.94 6.33
C VAL A 92 -12.87 7.42 5.23
N PHE A 93 -12.30 6.49 4.46
CA PHE A 93 -11.59 6.83 3.24
C PHE A 93 -12.59 6.93 2.08
N PRO A 94 -12.53 8.00 1.27
CA PRO A 94 -13.53 8.27 0.23
C PRO A 94 -13.54 7.25 -0.90
N LYS A 95 -12.54 6.35 -0.97
CA LYS A 95 -12.45 5.29 -1.98
C LYS A 95 -11.82 4.02 -1.37
N PRO A 96 -12.36 2.82 -1.67
CA PRO A 96 -11.65 1.58 -1.40
C PRO A 96 -10.34 1.61 -2.17
N LEU A 97 -9.25 1.54 -1.44
CA LEU A 97 -7.93 1.59 -2.03
C LEU A 97 -7.57 0.20 -2.58
N VAL A 98 -7.35 0.15 -3.90
CA VAL A 98 -6.93 -1.07 -4.58
C VAL A 98 -5.46 -1.35 -4.25
N SER A 99 -5.17 -2.50 -3.62
CA SER A 99 -3.77 -2.95 -3.51
C SER A 99 -3.29 -3.52 -4.83
N LYS A 100 -2.00 -3.33 -5.09
CA LYS A 100 -1.27 -3.99 -6.16
C LYS A 100 -0.27 -4.99 -5.56
N PRO A 101 -0.58 -6.30 -5.53
CA PRO A 101 0.42 -7.31 -5.24
C PRO A 101 1.51 -7.30 -6.33
N ALA A 102 2.77 -7.38 -5.93
CA ALA A 102 3.90 -7.34 -6.84
C ALA A 102 5.13 -8.03 -6.28
N GLY A 103 5.80 -8.80 -7.14
CA GLY A 103 6.95 -9.63 -6.81
C GLY A 103 6.49 -10.93 -6.14
N GLY A 104 6.94 -12.07 -6.68
CA GLY A 104 6.62 -13.39 -6.14
C GLY A 104 5.40 -14.09 -6.73
N VAL A 105 4.45 -13.37 -7.34
CA VAL A 105 3.30 -13.95 -8.06
C VAL A 105 3.77 -14.48 -9.41
N ARG A 106 3.82 -15.81 -9.58
CA ARG A 106 4.38 -16.47 -10.78
C ARG A 106 3.39 -17.38 -11.50
N THR A 107 2.41 -17.93 -10.80
CA THR A 107 1.42 -18.84 -11.38
C THR A 107 0.00 -18.28 -11.34
N ALA A 108 -0.93 -18.93 -12.04
CA ALA A 108 -2.34 -18.58 -12.00
C ALA A 108 -2.93 -18.79 -10.59
N GLU A 109 -2.48 -19.84 -9.90
CA GLU A 109 -2.87 -20.17 -8.53
C GLU A 109 -2.39 -19.10 -7.53
N ASP A 110 -1.18 -18.55 -7.71
CA ASP A 110 -0.72 -17.42 -6.91
C ASP A 110 -1.64 -16.20 -7.10
N ALA A 111 -2.02 -15.90 -8.35
CA ALA A 111 -2.89 -14.77 -8.66
C ALA A 111 -4.30 -14.97 -8.08
N GLN A 112 -4.83 -16.18 -8.14
CA GLN A 112 -6.14 -16.54 -7.61
C GLN A 112 -6.26 -16.23 -6.11
N GLN A 113 -5.20 -16.45 -5.32
CA GLN A 113 -5.20 -16.15 -3.88
C GLN A 113 -5.41 -14.65 -3.61
N PHE A 114 -4.80 -13.77 -4.41
CA PHE A 114 -4.99 -12.33 -4.24
C PHE A 114 -6.37 -11.86 -4.71
N LEU A 115 -6.92 -12.48 -5.75
CA LEU A 115 -8.28 -12.19 -6.23
C LEU A 115 -9.32 -12.62 -5.19
N ALA A 116 -9.19 -13.80 -4.60
CA ALA A 116 -10.10 -14.27 -3.54
C ALA A 116 -10.13 -13.33 -2.32
N ILE A 117 -8.96 -12.82 -1.90
CA ILE A 117 -8.88 -11.81 -0.83
C ILE A 117 -9.59 -10.51 -1.23
N ALA A 118 -9.45 -10.08 -2.49
CA ALA A 118 -10.13 -8.88 -2.96
C ALA A 118 -11.65 -9.05 -2.98
N ASP A 119 -12.15 -10.21 -3.44
CA ASP A 119 -13.58 -10.53 -3.48
C ASP A 119 -14.19 -10.52 -2.06
N GLU A 120 -13.51 -11.12 -1.08
CA GLU A 120 -13.94 -11.15 0.33
C GLU A 120 -14.05 -9.73 0.93
N LEU A 121 -13.12 -8.83 0.58
CA LEU A 121 -13.01 -7.52 1.21
C LEU A 121 -13.89 -6.43 0.58
N PHE A 122 -14.20 -6.54 -0.71
CA PHE A 122 -14.85 -5.45 -1.46
C PHE A 122 -16.23 -5.81 -2.01
N TRP A 123 -16.65 -7.06 -1.94
CA TRP A 123 -17.87 -7.54 -2.60
C TRP A 123 -18.91 -8.18 -1.65
N CYS A 124 -18.78 -7.93 -0.34
CA CYS A 124 -19.78 -8.27 0.69
C CYS A 124 -20.63 -7.06 1.09
#